data_AF-M1BVR8-F1
#
_entry.id   AF-M1BVR8-F1
#
_cell.length_a   1.000
_cell.length_b   1.000
_cell.length_c   1.000
_cell.angle_alpha   90.00
_cell.angle_beta   90.00
_cell.angle_gamma   90.00
#
_symmetry.space_group_name_H-M   'P 1'
#
loop_
_entity.id
_entity.type
_entity.pdbx_description
1 polymer ?
#
loop_
_entity_poly.entity_id
_entity_poly.type
_entity_poly.pdbx_seq_one_letter_code
_entity_poly.pdbx_strand_id
1 'polypeptide(L)'
;MFDENLDTLVVSLKKASCSGVKIIVGEIGWPTDGDLYGNVTLAKRFYSGFFKKMATKKGTPLYPGFIEYYLFSLTDENEKSILPGSFERHWGIFRYDGKPKFPMDITGQGHEAMPIGAKNVKYLENKWCVLNKYAEDIGKLPSSVQYACSRSDCTAVDYGGSCNKLDGDGNVSYAFNMYFQMNGQDVESCVFDGLAQIVEKNASVDNCLFPIGLESVGVRIGLDAILNILVGFFLSLTLL
;
A
#
# COMPACT_ATOMS: atom_id res chain seq x y z
N MET A 1 -15.24 9.12 19.65
CA MET A 1 -14.45 7.91 19.38
C MET A 1 -13.04 7.94 20.01
N PHE A 2 -12.12 8.84 19.61
CA PHE A 2 -10.76 8.84 20.19
C PHE A 2 -10.76 9.04 21.71
N ASP A 3 -11.37 10.11 22.20
CA ASP A 3 -11.41 10.43 23.64
C ASP A 3 -12.02 9.30 24.46
N GLU A 4 -13.14 8.75 23.98
CA GLU A 4 -13.85 7.66 24.65
C GLU A 4 -13.01 6.38 24.75
N ASN A 5 -12.26 6.01 23.70
CA ASN A 5 -11.38 4.84 23.74
C ASN A 5 -10.23 5.04 24.72
N LEU A 6 -9.58 6.21 24.70
CA LEU A 6 -8.50 6.51 25.63
C LEU A 6 -9.00 6.57 27.07
N ASP A 7 -10.11 7.25 27.32
CA ASP A 7 -10.71 7.37 28.65
C ASP A 7 -11.20 6.02 29.17
N THR A 8 -11.65 5.11 28.30
CA THR A 8 -11.99 3.72 28.66
C THR A 8 -10.77 2.97 29.20
N LEU A 9 -9.61 3.12 28.55
CA LEU A 9 -8.35 2.54 29.03
C LEU A 9 -7.93 3.15 30.37
N VAL A 10 -8.04 4.47 30.53
CA VAL A 10 -7.74 5.18 31.79
C VAL A 10 -8.58 4.64 32.94
N VAL A 11 -9.89 4.50 32.74
CA VAL A 11 -10.79 3.94 33.76
C VAL A 11 -10.42 2.50 34.09
N SER A 12 -10.06 1.70 33.08
CA SER A 12 -9.67 0.30 33.27
C SER A 12 -8.38 0.18 34.08
N LEU A 13 -7.36 0.98 33.77
CA LEU A 13 -6.10 1.03 34.53
C LEU A 13 -6.32 1.49 35.96
N LYS A 14 -7.19 2.49 36.19
CA LYS A 14 -7.57 2.93 37.53
C LYS A 14 -8.22 1.80 38.34
N LYS A 15 -9.15 1.04 37.75
CA LYS A 15 -9.78 -0.12 38.40
C LYS A 15 -8.79 -1.25 38.70
N ALA A 16 -7.78 -1.42 37.86
CA ALA A 16 -6.69 -2.38 38.06
C ALA A 16 -5.62 -1.91 39.04
N SER A 17 -5.78 -0.74 39.69
CA SER A 17 -4.77 -0.12 40.57
C SER A 17 -3.45 0.25 39.86
N CYS A 18 -3.51 0.51 38.54
CA CYS A 18 -2.38 0.85 37.67
C CYS A 18 -2.44 2.30 37.15
N SER A 19 -3.01 3.24 37.92
CA SER A 19 -3.26 4.62 37.44
C SER A 19 -2.00 5.45 37.16
N GLY A 20 -0.82 5.02 37.62
CA GLY A 20 0.46 5.71 37.39
C GLY A 20 1.15 5.35 36.07
N VAL A 21 0.60 4.41 35.29
CA VAL A 21 1.21 3.97 34.04
C VAL A 21 1.02 5.05 32.96
N LYS A 22 2.12 5.46 32.32
CA LYS A 22 2.07 6.36 31.16
C LYS A 22 1.39 5.63 29.99
N ILE A 23 0.38 6.28 29.41
CA ILE A 23 -0.32 5.79 28.23
C ILE A 23 0.28 6.44 26.97
N ILE A 24 0.53 5.61 25.96
CA ILE A 24 0.94 5.99 24.61
C ILE A 24 -0.04 5.34 23.64
N VAL A 25 -0.47 6.08 22.62
CA VAL A 25 -1.32 5.54 21.54
C VAL A 25 -0.42 4.87 20.52
N GLY A 26 -0.30 3.55 20.58
CA GLY A 26 0.63 2.78 19.74
C GLY A 26 0.24 2.76 18.26
N GLU A 27 -1.05 2.82 17.95
CA GLU A 27 -1.56 2.80 16.57
C GLU A 27 -2.79 3.68 16.47
N ILE A 28 -2.79 4.59 15.48
CA ILE A 28 -3.96 5.39 15.12
C ILE A 28 -3.95 5.76 13.65
N GLY A 29 -5.07 5.55 12.97
CA GLY A 29 -5.17 5.83 11.55
C GLY A 29 -6.56 5.56 11.00
N TRP A 30 -6.65 5.58 9.68
CA TRP A 30 -7.86 5.23 8.94
C TRP A 30 -7.46 4.67 7.56
N PRO A 31 -8.00 3.52 7.12
CA PRO A 31 -7.64 2.91 5.86
C PRO A 31 -8.15 3.74 4.68
N THR A 32 -7.44 3.70 3.56
CA THR A 32 -7.72 4.56 2.39
C THR A 32 -8.33 3.81 1.22
N ASP A 33 -8.43 2.49 1.31
CA ASP A 33 -8.97 1.62 0.26
C ASP A 33 -9.43 0.28 0.88
N GLY A 34 -10.05 -0.59 0.07
CA GLY A 34 -10.42 -1.97 0.44
C GLY A 34 -11.66 -2.12 1.34
N ASP A 35 -12.42 -1.03 1.56
CA ASP A 35 -13.73 -1.06 2.24
C ASP A 35 -14.55 0.19 1.86
N LEU A 36 -15.88 0.10 1.93
CA LEU A 36 -16.78 1.23 1.64
C LEU A 36 -16.45 2.49 2.47
N TYR A 37 -16.07 2.30 3.73
CA TYR A 37 -15.68 3.37 4.65
C TYR A 37 -14.15 3.52 4.77
N GLY A 38 -13.38 2.59 4.23
CA GLY A 38 -11.94 2.71 4.02
C GLY A 38 -11.64 3.42 2.70
N ASN A 39 -11.72 4.74 2.68
CA ASN A 39 -11.45 5.53 1.49
C ASN A 39 -10.69 6.83 1.81
N VAL A 40 -9.99 7.37 0.81
CA VAL A 40 -9.17 8.60 0.94
C VAL A 40 -9.96 9.78 1.50
N THR A 41 -11.23 9.94 1.16
CA THR A 41 -12.07 11.06 1.64
C THR A 41 -12.29 10.97 3.16
N LEU A 42 -12.64 9.79 3.66
CA LEU A 42 -12.85 9.58 5.09
C LEU A 42 -11.53 9.55 5.87
N ALA A 43 -10.47 9.00 5.29
CA ALA A 43 -9.14 9.07 5.87
C ALA A 43 -8.68 10.52 6.05
N LYS A 44 -8.81 11.36 5.01
CA LYS A 44 -8.52 12.80 5.10
C LYS A 44 -9.31 13.47 6.22
N ARG A 45 -10.62 13.21 6.30
CA ARG A 45 -11.49 13.75 7.37
C ARG A 45 -11.00 13.33 8.76
N PHE A 46 -10.63 12.07 8.92
CA PHE A 46 -10.10 11.54 10.18
C PHE A 46 -8.82 12.28 10.57
N TYR A 47 -7.81 12.32 9.70
CA TYR A 47 -6.52 12.95 10.01
C TYR A 47 -6.63 14.46 10.25
N SER A 48 -7.45 15.18 9.47
CA SER A 48 -7.68 16.61 9.71
C SER A 48 -8.26 16.88 11.10
N GLY A 49 -9.25 16.08 11.53
CA GLY A 49 -9.84 16.20 12.86
C GLY A 49 -8.86 15.80 13.97
N PHE A 50 -8.15 14.70 13.76
CA PHE A 50 -7.18 14.16 14.70
C PHE A 50 -6.02 15.14 14.95
N PHE A 51 -5.32 15.58 13.91
CA PHE A 51 -4.19 16.52 14.10
C PHE A 51 -4.63 17.85 14.69
N LYS A 52 -5.78 18.39 14.27
CA LYS A 52 -6.35 19.60 14.89
C LYS A 52 -6.58 19.42 16.39
N LYS A 53 -7.07 18.25 16.83
CA LYS A 53 -7.22 17.94 18.26
C LYS A 53 -5.85 17.86 18.94
N MET A 54 -4.91 17.09 18.38
CA MET A 54 -3.60 16.87 19.00
C MET A 54 -2.79 18.16 19.12
N ALA A 55 -2.92 19.09 18.17
CA ALA A 55 -2.31 20.42 18.22
C ALA A 55 -2.74 21.24 19.44
N THR A 56 -3.93 21.00 20.01
CA THR A 56 -4.40 21.70 21.21
C THR A 56 -3.65 21.31 22.49
N LYS A 57 -3.01 20.13 22.51
CA LYS A 57 -2.34 19.55 23.69
C LYS A 57 -3.20 19.48 24.96
N LYS A 58 -4.54 19.49 24.81
CA LYS A 58 -5.49 19.42 25.93
C LYS A 58 -5.69 17.99 26.46
N GLY A 59 -5.45 16.99 25.62
CA GLY A 59 -5.69 15.59 25.94
C GLY A 59 -7.18 15.24 25.88
N THR A 60 -7.60 14.35 26.78
CA THR A 60 -8.99 13.94 26.99
C THR A 60 -9.45 14.30 28.39
N PRO A 61 -10.76 14.26 28.71
CA PRO A 61 -11.25 14.53 30.05
C PRO A 61 -10.58 13.72 31.16
N LEU A 62 -10.28 12.43 30.94
CA LEU A 62 -9.63 11.58 31.95
C LEU A 62 -8.11 11.41 31.75
N TYR A 63 -7.56 11.84 30.61
CA TYR A 63 -6.12 11.87 30.35
C TYR A 63 -5.69 13.24 29.81
N PRO A 64 -5.67 14.28 30.66
CA PRO A 64 -5.38 15.63 30.24
C PRO A 64 -3.90 15.83 29.89
N GLY A 65 -3.65 16.75 28.95
CA GLY A 65 -2.31 17.16 28.54
C GLY A 65 -1.84 16.54 27.22
N PHE A 66 -0.52 16.50 27.05
CA PHE A 66 0.10 15.95 25.83
C PHE A 66 -0.08 14.43 25.76
N ILE A 67 -0.50 13.94 24.60
CA ILE A 67 -0.64 12.53 24.31
C ILE A 67 0.39 12.17 23.24
N GLU A 68 1.24 11.20 23.56
CA GLU A 68 2.15 10.59 22.59
C GLU A 68 1.38 9.56 21.75
N TYR A 69 1.59 9.59 20.43
CA TYR A 69 0.88 8.73 19.48
C TYR A 69 1.75 8.37 18.28
N TYR A 70 1.45 7.23 17.66
CA TYR A 70 2.10 6.73 16.46
C TYR A 70 1.04 6.44 15.39
N LEU A 71 1.23 6.99 14.19
CA LEU A 71 0.29 6.81 13.09
C LEU A 71 0.43 5.39 12.52
N PHE A 72 -0.71 4.75 12.29
CA PHE A 72 -0.79 3.45 11.63
C PHE A 72 -1.43 3.64 10.23
N SER A 73 -0.70 3.47 9.13
CA SER A 73 0.74 3.16 9.03
C SER A 73 1.43 4.07 8.00
N LEU A 74 2.75 3.92 7.86
CA LEU A 74 3.50 4.75 6.90
C LEU A 74 3.13 4.39 5.47
N THR A 75 3.22 3.11 5.10
CA THR A 75 2.97 2.62 3.74
C THR A 75 1.90 1.55 3.73
N ASP A 76 1.25 1.37 2.58
CA ASP A 76 0.45 0.16 2.34
C ASP A 76 1.31 -1.10 2.39
N GLU A 77 0.71 -2.16 2.92
CA GLU A 77 1.39 -3.42 3.21
C GLU A 77 0.62 -4.55 2.50
N ASN A 78 0.97 -4.77 1.23
CA ASN A 78 0.29 -5.70 0.33
C ASN A 78 0.41 -7.20 0.73
N GLU A 79 1.24 -7.54 1.72
CA GLU A 79 1.36 -8.88 2.29
C GLU A 79 0.67 -9.02 3.66
N LYS A 80 0.06 -7.96 4.19
CA LYS A 80 -0.65 -8.02 5.47
C LYS A 80 -1.85 -8.99 5.35
N SER A 81 -2.13 -9.68 6.45
CA SER A 81 -3.30 -10.56 6.57
C SER A 81 -4.59 -9.77 6.36
N ILE A 82 -5.49 -10.31 5.54
CA ILE A 82 -6.81 -9.73 5.22
C ILE A 82 -7.94 -10.39 6.01
N LEU A 83 -7.63 -11.21 7.03
CA LEU A 83 -8.66 -11.87 7.85
C LEU A 83 -9.66 -10.88 8.49
N PRO A 84 -9.24 -9.69 8.99
CA PRO A 84 -10.18 -8.66 9.44
C PRO A 84 -10.97 -7.99 8.32
N GLY A 85 -10.43 -7.98 7.10
CA GLY A 85 -11.03 -7.37 5.91
C GLY A 85 -9.98 -6.90 4.90
N SER A 86 -10.42 -6.63 3.67
CA SER A 86 -9.56 -6.22 2.56
C SER A 86 -8.86 -4.87 2.81
N PHE A 87 -9.46 -3.99 3.61
CA PHE A 87 -8.89 -2.70 4.02
C PHE A 87 -7.57 -2.81 4.80
N GLU A 88 -7.24 -3.97 5.35
CA GLU A 88 -6.03 -4.17 6.16
C GLU A 88 -4.74 -3.85 5.39
N ARG A 89 -4.73 -3.98 4.07
CA ARG A 89 -3.53 -3.67 3.27
C ARG A 89 -3.38 -2.17 2.96
N HIS A 90 -4.33 -1.34 3.39
CA HIS A 90 -4.53 0.04 2.91
C HIS A 90 -4.45 1.12 3.99
N TRP A 91 -3.77 0.85 5.11
CA TRP A 91 -3.62 1.81 6.21
C TRP A 91 -2.55 2.89 5.96
N GLY A 92 -1.76 2.75 4.89
CA GLY A 92 -0.65 3.65 4.59
C GLY A 92 -1.11 5.07 4.30
N ILE A 93 -0.43 6.06 4.89
CA ILE A 93 -0.51 7.46 4.42
C ILE A 93 0.17 7.60 3.04
N PHE A 94 1.17 6.75 2.79
CA PHE A 94 1.84 6.57 1.53
C PHE A 94 1.43 5.25 0.89
N ARG A 95 1.50 5.19 -0.44
CA ARG A 95 1.42 3.94 -1.21
C ARG A 95 2.66 3.07 -0.97
N TYR A 96 2.66 1.85 -1.52
CA TYR A 96 3.81 0.93 -1.52
C TYR A 96 5.11 1.56 -2.06
N ASP A 97 4.99 2.55 -2.96
CA ASP A 97 6.11 3.25 -3.59
C ASP A 97 6.51 4.54 -2.87
N GLY A 98 5.97 4.79 -1.67
CA GLY A 98 6.25 5.99 -0.90
C GLY A 98 5.65 7.26 -1.51
N LYS A 99 4.73 7.15 -2.48
CA LYS A 99 3.96 8.31 -2.95
C LYS A 99 2.85 8.65 -1.96
N PRO A 100 2.70 9.92 -1.56
CA PRO A 100 1.64 10.35 -0.66
C PRO A 100 0.27 10.20 -1.32
N LYS A 101 -0.74 9.78 -0.56
CA LYS A 101 -2.09 9.55 -1.10
C LYS A 101 -2.99 10.78 -1.10
N PHE A 102 -2.84 11.66 -0.11
CA PHE A 102 -3.68 12.85 0.07
C PHE A 102 -2.95 13.93 0.86
N PRO A 103 -3.37 15.21 0.72
CA PRO A 103 -2.76 16.28 1.48
C PRO A 103 -3.20 16.24 2.95
N MET A 104 -2.31 16.64 3.84
CA MET A 104 -2.50 16.58 5.29
C MET A 104 -1.93 17.84 5.96
N ASP A 105 -2.55 18.26 7.05
CA ASP A 105 -1.98 19.23 7.98
C ASP A 105 -1.49 18.51 9.24
N ILE A 106 -0.27 17.98 9.17
CA ILE A 106 0.35 17.22 10.27
C ILE A 106 0.54 18.10 11.52
N THR A 107 0.67 19.41 11.34
CA THR A 107 0.85 20.35 12.45
C THR A 107 -0.47 20.66 13.17
N GLY A 108 -1.60 20.52 12.47
CA GLY A 108 -2.93 20.90 12.93
C GLY A 108 -3.11 22.42 13.08
N GLN A 109 -2.28 23.23 12.40
CA GLN A 109 -2.23 24.69 12.52
C GLN A 109 -2.79 25.44 11.29
N GLY A 110 -3.42 24.73 10.35
CA GLY A 110 -4.05 25.29 9.15
C GLY A 110 -3.18 25.24 7.90
N HIS A 111 -2.11 24.43 7.88
CA HIS A 111 -1.20 24.29 6.73
C HIS A 111 -1.31 22.90 6.10
N GLU A 112 -2.33 22.72 5.25
CA GLU A 112 -2.51 21.48 4.51
C GLU A 112 -1.58 21.43 3.28
N ALA A 113 -0.76 20.39 3.19
CA ALA A 113 0.13 20.14 2.05
C ALA A 113 0.27 18.64 1.77
N MET A 114 0.72 18.29 0.57
CA MET A 114 1.11 16.91 0.28
C MET A 114 2.35 16.54 1.11
N PRO A 115 2.34 15.41 1.84
CA PRO A 115 3.54 14.89 2.46
C PRO A 115 4.67 14.67 1.43
N ILE A 116 5.92 14.76 1.87
CA ILE A 116 7.08 14.56 0.98
C ILE A 116 7.20 13.07 0.66
N GLY A 117 7.00 12.71 -0.60
CA GLY A 117 7.14 11.33 -1.07
C GLY A 117 8.58 10.85 -1.12
N ALA A 118 8.75 9.52 -1.19
CA ALA A 118 10.04 8.88 -1.38
C ALA A 118 10.73 9.36 -2.67
N LYS A 119 12.06 9.54 -2.61
CA LYS A 119 12.89 9.97 -3.74
C LYS A 119 13.69 8.79 -4.29
N ASN A 120 14.04 8.85 -5.57
CA ASN A 120 14.88 7.85 -6.24
C ASN A 120 14.29 6.42 -6.19
N VAL A 121 12.96 6.32 -6.17
CA VAL A 121 12.25 5.03 -6.29
C VAL A 121 12.46 4.49 -7.69
N LYS A 122 13.01 3.27 -7.80
CA LYS A 122 13.14 2.57 -9.07
C LYS A 122 12.04 1.53 -9.18
N TYR A 123 11.32 1.60 -10.28
CA TYR A 123 10.27 0.67 -10.65
C TYR A 123 10.84 -0.32 -11.66
N LEU A 124 10.21 -1.50 -11.75
CA LEU A 124 10.39 -2.40 -12.87
C LEU A 124 9.95 -1.73 -14.17
N GLU A 125 10.15 -2.41 -15.31
CA GLU A 125 9.78 -1.88 -16.62
C GLU A 125 8.28 -1.55 -16.70
N ASN A 126 7.91 -0.63 -17.60
CA ASN A 126 6.50 -0.26 -17.85
C ASN A 126 5.77 -1.36 -18.63
N LYS A 127 5.57 -2.49 -17.97
CA LYS A 127 4.90 -3.68 -18.47
C LYS A 127 3.80 -4.09 -17.50
N TRP A 128 2.66 -4.50 -18.05
CA TRP A 128 1.51 -4.99 -17.30
C TRP A 128 1.08 -6.34 -17.85
N CYS A 129 0.59 -7.20 -16.97
CA CYS A 129 -0.04 -8.46 -17.36
C CYS A 129 -1.55 -8.28 -17.39
N VAL A 130 -2.18 -8.47 -18.56
CA VAL A 130 -3.62 -8.24 -18.75
C VAL A 130 -4.28 -9.46 -19.37
N LEU A 131 -5.61 -9.54 -19.29
CA LEU A 131 -6.37 -10.59 -19.95
C LEU A 131 -6.10 -10.60 -21.47
N ASN A 132 -5.81 -11.78 -22.01
CA ASN A 132 -5.79 -12.03 -23.43
C ASN A 132 -7.21 -12.29 -23.93
N LYS A 133 -7.81 -11.28 -24.57
CA LYS A 133 -9.19 -11.38 -25.11
C LYS A 133 -9.34 -12.38 -26.26
N TYR A 134 -8.23 -12.87 -26.79
CA TYR A 134 -8.19 -13.85 -27.88
C TYR A 134 -7.85 -15.26 -27.38
N ALA A 135 -7.84 -15.50 -26.07
CA ALA A 135 -7.62 -16.82 -25.51
C ALA A 135 -8.73 -17.79 -25.95
N GLU A 136 -8.34 -18.94 -26.50
CA GLU A 136 -9.27 -19.93 -27.03
C GLU A 136 -9.94 -20.77 -25.93
N ASP A 137 -9.20 -21.07 -24.85
CA ASP A 137 -9.70 -21.83 -23.70
C ASP A 137 -9.88 -20.94 -22.47
N ILE A 138 -11.11 -20.48 -22.24
CA ILE A 138 -11.49 -19.69 -21.06
C ILE A 138 -11.94 -20.54 -19.87
N GLY A 139 -11.95 -21.87 -19.99
CA GLY A 139 -12.45 -22.78 -18.94
C GLY A 139 -11.67 -22.68 -17.64
N LYS A 140 -10.39 -22.29 -17.72
CA LYS A 140 -9.49 -22.10 -16.57
C LYS A 140 -9.46 -20.68 -16.01
N LEU A 141 -10.27 -19.76 -16.54
CA LEU A 141 -10.25 -18.36 -16.13
C LEU A 141 -10.55 -18.18 -14.63
N PRO A 142 -11.61 -18.80 -14.05
CA PRO A 142 -11.91 -18.63 -12.64
C PRO A 142 -10.79 -19.13 -11.72
N SER A 143 -10.20 -20.30 -12.01
CA SER A 143 -9.10 -20.85 -11.22
C SER A 143 -7.81 -20.05 -11.36
N SER A 144 -7.56 -19.46 -12.53
CA SER A 144 -6.40 -18.59 -12.78
C SER A 144 -6.48 -17.28 -11.99
N VAL A 145 -7.66 -16.65 -11.96
CA VAL A 145 -7.91 -15.45 -11.14
C VAL A 145 -7.76 -15.79 -9.65
N GLN A 146 -8.37 -16.89 -9.20
CA GLN A 146 -8.25 -17.34 -7.81
C GLN A 146 -6.79 -17.59 -7.43
N TYR A 147 -6.02 -18.26 -8.29
CA TYR A 147 -4.60 -18.50 -8.10
C TYR A 147 -3.83 -17.19 -7.96
N ALA A 148 -4.03 -16.25 -8.89
CA ALA A 148 -3.37 -14.95 -8.87
C ALA A 148 -3.64 -14.19 -7.57
N CYS A 149 -4.91 -14.11 -7.16
CA CYS A 149 -5.31 -13.40 -5.95
C CYS A 149 -4.92 -14.11 -4.65
N SER A 150 -4.73 -15.43 -4.67
CA SER A 150 -4.22 -16.16 -3.50
C SER A 150 -2.73 -15.91 -3.21
N ARG A 151 -1.99 -15.35 -4.19
CA ARG A 151 -0.54 -15.13 -4.14
C ARG A 151 -0.14 -13.68 -4.40
N SER A 152 -1.11 -12.77 -4.41
CA SER A 152 -0.89 -11.35 -4.63
C SER A 152 -1.98 -10.53 -3.95
N ASP A 153 -2.00 -9.23 -4.22
CA ASP A 153 -2.94 -8.31 -3.58
C ASP A 153 -4.06 -7.85 -4.51
N CYS A 154 -5.17 -8.60 -4.51
CA CYS A 154 -6.38 -8.21 -5.24
C CYS A 154 -7.37 -7.37 -4.42
N THR A 155 -7.02 -6.92 -3.21
CA THR A 155 -7.99 -6.29 -2.30
C THR A 155 -8.61 -5.00 -2.82
N ALA A 156 -7.97 -4.32 -3.79
CA ALA A 156 -8.51 -3.10 -4.40
C ALA A 156 -9.73 -3.36 -5.31
N VAL A 157 -9.92 -4.57 -5.83
CA VAL A 157 -11.10 -4.92 -6.66
C VAL A 157 -12.31 -5.36 -5.82
N ASP A 158 -12.09 -5.68 -4.54
CA ASP A 158 -13.17 -6.08 -3.63
C ASP A 158 -14.18 -4.95 -3.43
N TYR A 159 -15.37 -5.30 -2.93
CA TYR A 159 -16.44 -4.34 -2.71
C TYR A 159 -16.00 -3.16 -1.84
N GLY A 160 -16.20 -1.95 -2.36
CA GLY A 160 -15.77 -0.71 -1.69
C GLY A 160 -14.33 -0.28 -2.03
N GLY A 161 -13.55 -1.12 -2.71
CA GLY A 161 -12.21 -0.79 -3.16
C GLY A 161 -12.17 0.18 -4.36
N SER A 162 -11.00 0.79 -4.57
CA SER A 162 -10.75 1.79 -5.61
C SER A 162 -10.88 1.24 -7.04
N CYS A 163 -10.67 -0.06 -7.20
CA CYS A 163 -10.82 -0.80 -8.45
C CYS A 163 -12.14 -1.57 -8.56
N ASN A 164 -13.07 -1.41 -7.62
CA ASN A 164 -14.33 -2.15 -7.61
C ASN A 164 -15.25 -1.86 -8.81
N LYS A 165 -15.00 -0.78 -9.56
CA LYS A 165 -15.78 -0.39 -10.75
C LYS A 165 -15.24 -0.96 -12.07
N LEU A 166 -14.19 -1.76 -12.04
CA LEU A 166 -13.70 -2.45 -13.23
C LEU A 166 -14.77 -3.42 -13.77
N ASP A 167 -14.80 -3.57 -15.09
CA ASP A 167 -15.59 -4.63 -15.73
C ASP A 167 -14.95 -6.02 -15.51
N GLY A 168 -15.56 -7.07 -16.05
CA GLY A 168 -15.05 -8.44 -15.89
C GLY A 168 -13.60 -8.58 -16.39
N ASP A 169 -13.32 -8.05 -17.58
CA ASP A 169 -11.98 -8.08 -18.18
C ASP A 169 -10.96 -7.28 -17.36
N GLY A 170 -11.37 -6.13 -16.84
CA GLY A 170 -10.56 -5.30 -15.97
C GLY A 170 -10.21 -6.00 -14.65
N ASN A 171 -11.19 -6.65 -14.01
CA ASN A 171 -10.96 -7.42 -12.77
C ASN A 171 -9.97 -8.56 -12.97
N VAL A 172 -10.10 -9.32 -14.06
CA VAL A 172 -9.14 -10.37 -14.43
C VAL A 172 -7.75 -9.78 -14.66
N SER A 173 -7.69 -8.71 -15.45
CA SER A 173 -6.42 -8.05 -15.78
C SER A 173 -5.74 -7.51 -14.52
N TYR A 174 -6.51 -6.98 -13.57
CA TYR A 174 -5.97 -6.51 -12.29
C TYR A 174 -5.34 -7.67 -11.52
N ALA A 175 -6.05 -8.78 -11.36
CA ALA A 175 -5.54 -9.97 -10.68
C ALA A 175 -4.23 -10.49 -11.31
N PHE A 176 -4.20 -10.62 -12.64
CA PHE A 176 -3.02 -11.04 -13.38
C PHE A 176 -1.85 -10.06 -13.21
N ASN A 177 -2.11 -8.76 -13.30
CA ASN A 177 -1.08 -7.76 -13.08
C ASN A 177 -0.53 -7.82 -11.66
N MET A 178 -1.38 -7.94 -10.63
CA MET A 178 -0.91 -8.02 -9.24
C MET A 178 0.04 -9.20 -9.03
N TYR A 179 -0.31 -10.37 -9.56
CA TYR A 179 0.58 -11.53 -9.52
C TYR A 179 1.88 -11.30 -10.29
N PHE A 180 1.81 -10.78 -11.52
CA PHE A 180 2.98 -10.50 -12.36
C PHE A 180 3.97 -9.53 -11.69
N GLN A 181 3.47 -8.44 -11.10
CA GLN A 181 4.33 -7.44 -10.44
C GLN A 181 4.94 -7.98 -9.13
N MET A 182 4.18 -8.76 -8.35
CA MET A 182 4.67 -9.42 -7.13
C MET A 182 5.75 -10.46 -7.42
N ASN A 183 5.78 -11.01 -8.64
CA ASN A 183 6.79 -11.97 -9.10
C ASN A 183 7.89 -11.31 -9.95
N GLY A 184 8.11 -9.99 -9.78
CA GLY A 184 9.25 -9.31 -10.40
C GLY A 184 9.17 -9.21 -11.92
N GLN A 185 7.96 -9.26 -12.49
CA GLN A 185 7.72 -9.28 -13.93
C GLN A 185 8.34 -10.48 -14.66
N ASP A 186 8.47 -11.63 -13.99
CA ASP A 186 8.83 -12.88 -14.67
C ASP A 186 7.82 -13.16 -15.80
N VAL A 187 8.31 -13.41 -17.01
CA VAL A 187 7.46 -13.70 -18.18
C VAL A 187 6.57 -14.92 -17.96
N GLU A 188 7.03 -15.92 -17.20
CA GLU A 188 6.26 -17.11 -16.85
C GLU A 188 5.12 -16.80 -15.86
N SER A 189 5.22 -15.69 -15.14
CA SER A 189 4.16 -15.20 -14.25
C SER A 189 3.01 -14.49 -14.99
N CYS A 190 3.12 -14.32 -16.31
CA CYS A 190 2.08 -13.74 -17.18
C CYS A 190 1.65 -14.69 -18.32
N VAL A 191 1.49 -15.98 -18.03
CA VAL A 191 1.00 -16.96 -19.00
C VAL A 191 -0.45 -17.34 -18.73
N PHE A 192 -0.73 -17.84 -17.52
CA PHE A 192 -2.07 -18.31 -17.10
C PHE A 192 -2.73 -19.21 -18.16
N ASP A 193 -2.03 -20.25 -18.63
CA ASP A 193 -2.51 -21.13 -19.71
C ASP A 193 -2.90 -20.40 -21.02
N GLY A 194 -2.26 -19.27 -21.33
CA GLY A 194 -2.55 -18.44 -22.51
C GLY A 194 -3.67 -17.41 -22.30
N LEU A 195 -4.26 -17.36 -21.09
CA LEU A 195 -5.29 -16.39 -20.71
C LEU A 195 -4.74 -14.98 -20.50
N ALA A 196 -3.43 -14.81 -20.37
CA ALA A 196 -2.80 -13.52 -20.13
C ALA A 196 -1.81 -13.13 -21.23
N GLN A 197 -1.54 -11.84 -21.31
CA GLN A 197 -0.52 -11.28 -22.20
C GLN A 197 0.14 -10.06 -21.55
N ILE A 198 1.42 -9.86 -21.86
CA ILE A 198 2.17 -8.69 -21.43
C ILE A 198 1.89 -7.54 -22.40
N VAL A 199 1.61 -6.35 -21.86
CA VAL A 199 1.42 -5.12 -22.62
C VAL A 199 2.29 -4.00 -22.08
N GLU A 200 2.72 -3.10 -22.95
CA GLU A 200 3.48 -1.88 -22.58
C GLU A 200 2.58 -0.64 -22.43
N LYS A 201 1.31 -0.76 -22.83
CA LYS A 201 0.31 0.29 -22.62
C LYS A 201 -0.20 0.22 -21.19
N ASN A 202 -0.16 1.36 -20.50
CA ASN A 202 -0.68 1.48 -19.13
C ASN A 202 -2.12 0.95 -19.03
N ALA A 203 -2.30 -0.04 -18.15
CA ALA A 203 -3.56 -0.73 -17.93
C ALA A 203 -4.46 -0.08 -16.85
N SER A 204 -3.99 0.98 -16.20
CA SER A 204 -4.78 1.72 -15.19
C SER A 204 -6.03 2.36 -15.80
N VAL A 205 -7.14 2.35 -15.06
CA VAL A 205 -8.43 2.89 -15.50
C VAL A 205 -8.93 3.88 -14.46
N ASP A 206 -9.17 5.13 -14.86
CA ASP A 206 -9.60 6.21 -13.98
C ASP A 206 -8.74 6.30 -12.69
N ASN A 207 -9.37 6.08 -11.53
CA ASN A 207 -8.71 6.08 -10.22
C ASN A 207 -8.19 4.69 -9.79
N CYS A 208 -8.46 3.65 -10.57
CA CYS A 208 -7.91 2.32 -10.35
C CYS A 208 -6.51 2.22 -10.94
N LEU A 209 -5.52 2.23 -10.05
CA LEU A 209 -4.12 2.07 -10.42
C LEU A 209 -3.79 0.59 -10.62
N PHE A 210 -3.27 0.24 -11.80
CA PHE A 210 -2.55 -1.00 -12.01
C PHE A 210 -1.06 -0.77 -11.68
N PRO A 211 -0.56 -1.26 -10.53
CA PRO A 211 0.76 -0.90 -10.06
C PRO A 211 1.87 -1.51 -10.94
N ILE A 212 3.07 -0.95 -10.81
CA ILE A 212 4.32 -1.53 -11.31
C ILE A 212 5.17 -1.87 -10.08
N GLY A 213 5.74 -3.06 -10.04
CA GLY A 213 6.61 -3.49 -8.94
C GLY A 213 7.84 -2.60 -8.79
N LEU A 214 8.42 -2.60 -7.59
CA LEU A 214 9.69 -1.92 -7.33
C LEU A 214 10.86 -2.83 -7.73
N GLU A 215 11.94 -2.25 -8.26
CA GLU A 215 13.18 -3.00 -8.44
C GLU A 215 13.75 -3.41 -7.08
N SER A 216 13.90 -4.72 -6.85
CA SER A 216 14.54 -5.26 -5.66
C SER A 216 15.99 -4.76 -5.52
N VAL A 217 16.38 -4.44 -4.28
CA VAL A 217 17.75 -4.04 -3.93
C VAL A 217 18.77 -5.13 -4.33
N GLY A 218 18.38 -6.41 -4.30
CA GLY A 218 19.24 -7.53 -4.71
C GLY A 218 19.65 -7.47 -6.19
N VAL A 219 18.75 -7.02 -7.07
CA VAL A 219 19.04 -6.81 -8.49
C VAL A 219 19.98 -5.61 -8.68
N ARG A 220 19.78 -4.52 -7.92
CA ARG A 220 20.65 -3.33 -7.96
C ARG A 220 22.08 -3.65 -7.55
N ILE A 221 22.26 -4.35 -6.43
CA ILE A 221 23.60 -4.75 -5.95
C ILE A 221 24.27 -5.70 -6.95
N GLY A 222 23.52 -6.63 -7.56
CA GLY A 222 24.06 -7.55 -8.55
C GLY A 222 24.56 -6.86 -9.83
N LEU A 223 23.78 -5.94 -10.38
CA LEU A 223 24.16 -5.16 -11.57
C LEU A 223 25.36 -4.24 -11.30
N ASP A 224 25.37 -3.53 -10.18
CA ASP A 224 26.49 -2.66 -9.81
C ASP A 224 27.77 -3.47 -9.57
N ALA A 225 27.68 -4.65 -8.95
CA ALA A 225 28.82 -5.54 -8.77
C ALA A 225 29.38 -6.05 -10.11
N ILE A 226 28.50 -6.49 -11.03
CA ILE A 226 28.90 -6.98 -12.37
C ILE A 226 29.55 -5.85 -13.17
N LEU A 227 28.97 -4.65 -13.17
CA LEU A 227 29.51 -3.51 -13.90
C LEU A 227 30.89 -3.12 -13.38
N ASN A 228 31.10 -3.11 -12.06
CA ASN A 228 32.40 -2.82 -11.46
C ASN A 228 33.46 -3.89 -11.80
N ILE A 229 33.08 -5.18 -11.84
CA ILE A 229 33.98 -6.27 -12.27
C ILE A 229 34.37 -6.08 -13.74
N LEU A 230 33.41 -5.81 -14.62
CA LEU A 230 33.66 -5.60 -16.04
C LEU A 230 34.57 -4.39 -16.28
N VAL A 231 34.31 -3.26 -15.62
CA VAL A 231 35.17 -2.07 -15.70
C VAL A 231 36.58 -2.35 -15.18
N GLY A 232 36.71 -3.06 -14.06
CA GLY A 232 38.01 -3.49 -13.53
C GLY A 232 38.78 -4.39 -14.49
N PHE A 233 38.09 -5.32 -15.14
CA PHE A 233 38.68 -6.21 -16.16
C PHE A 233 39.14 -5.43 -17.39
N PHE A 234 38.32 -4.51 -17.91
CA PHE A 234 38.69 -3.66 -19.04
C PHE A 234 39.87 -2.73 -18.75
N LEU A 235 39.94 -2.16 -17.54
CA LEU A 235 41.10 -1.35 -17.12
C LEU A 235 42.38 -2.18 -16.97
N SER A 236 42.27 -3.44 -16.55
CA SER A 236 43.44 -4.33 -16.45
C SER A 236 44.00 -4.75 -17.81
N LEU A 237 43.13 -4.90 -18.83
CA LEU A 237 43.55 -5.26 -20.20
C LEU A 237 44.18 -4.08 -20.96
N THR A 238 43.89 -2.83 -20.60
CA THR A 238 44.46 -1.65 -21.26
C THR A 238 45.79 -1.18 -20.65
N LEU A 239 46.20 -1.79 -19.52
CA LEU A 239 47.46 -1.54 -18.82
C LEU A 239 48.55 -2.62 -19.09
N LEU A 240 48.27 -3.58 -19.98
CA LEU A 240 49.19 -4.60 -20.50
C LEU A 240 49.52 -4.31 -21.98
#